data_AF-A0A7X4DMT2-F1
#
_entry.id   AF-A0A7X4DMT2-F1
#
_cell.length_a   1.000
_cell.length_b   1.000
_cell.length_c   1.000
_cell.angle_alpha   90.00
_cell.angle_beta   90.00
_cell.angle_gamma   90.00
#
_symmetry.space_group_name_H-M   'P 1'
#
loop_
_entity.id
_entity.type
_entity.pdbx_description
1 polymer ?
#
loop_
_entity_poly.entity_id
_entity_poly.type
_entity_poly.pdbx_seq_one_letter_code
_entity_poly.pdbx_strand_id
1 'polypeptide(L)'
;GGMTKAVATGMPKLRIEETAARRQAMIDRGDEVIVGVNKYRAAEEDEIDILEIDNEEVRKAQVARLEEVRKNRDPAACEAALAELEQAARGDGNLLFAAVEAARARATVGEISMAMEKVFGRHRAEIRTLAGVYGAAYEGDEGFEAIQREVELFEEDEGRRPRMLVVKLGQDGHDRGAKVIATAFADIGFDVDVGPLFQTPEEAAQAAVDNDV
;
A
#
# COMPACT_ATOMS: atom_id res chain seq x y z
N GLY A 1 -26.18 -9.04 -5.40
CA GLY A 1 -25.15 -8.75 -4.38
C GLY A 1 -24.77 -7.27 -4.31
N GLY A 2 -24.59 -6.59 -5.44
CA GLY A 2 -24.15 -5.18 -5.48
C GLY A 2 -22.64 -5.03 -5.25
N MET A 3 -22.06 -3.92 -5.73
CA MET A 3 -20.61 -3.73 -5.71
C MET A 3 -20.04 -3.61 -4.30
N THR A 4 -20.77 -3.02 -3.36
CA THR A 4 -20.36 -2.92 -1.95
C THR A 4 -20.08 -4.30 -1.34
N LYS A 5 -20.97 -5.27 -1.56
CA LYS A 5 -20.75 -6.64 -1.08
C LYS A 5 -19.58 -7.30 -1.79
N ALA A 6 -19.40 -7.06 -3.09
CA ALA A 6 -18.29 -7.62 -3.86
C ALA A 6 -16.93 -7.06 -3.43
N VAL A 7 -16.82 -5.76 -3.15
CA VAL A 7 -15.59 -5.15 -2.61
C VAL A 7 -15.26 -5.74 -1.25
N ALA A 8 -16.26 -5.92 -0.38
CA ALA A 8 -16.06 -6.54 0.93
C ALA A 8 -15.57 -8.00 0.84
N THR A 9 -15.87 -8.73 -0.24
CA THR A 9 -15.30 -10.07 -0.43
C THR A 9 -13.88 -10.07 -1.01
N GLY A 10 -13.33 -8.93 -1.42
CA GLY A 10 -12.02 -8.80 -2.05
C GLY A 10 -11.94 -9.27 -3.50
N MET A 11 -13.01 -9.86 -4.05
CA MET A 11 -13.02 -10.45 -5.40
C MET A 11 -12.59 -9.44 -6.50
N PRO A 12 -13.09 -8.19 -6.54
CA PRO A 12 -12.70 -7.24 -7.58
C PRO A 12 -11.21 -6.91 -7.55
N LYS A 13 -10.62 -6.75 -6.35
CA LYS A 13 -9.18 -6.47 -6.18
C LYS A 13 -8.35 -7.64 -6.72
N LEU A 14 -8.71 -8.87 -6.36
CA LEU A 14 -8.02 -10.07 -6.87
C LEU A 14 -8.05 -10.18 -8.40
N ARG A 15 -9.18 -9.85 -9.05
CA ARG A 15 -9.26 -9.86 -10.52
C ARG A 15 -8.39 -8.80 -11.19
N ILE A 16 -8.25 -7.64 -10.56
CA ILE A 16 -7.37 -6.57 -11.04
C ILE A 16 -5.91 -6.99 -10.88
N GLU A 17 -5.55 -7.57 -9.74
CA GLU A 17 -4.20 -8.09 -9.48
C GLU A 17 -3.83 -9.24 -10.43
N GLU A 18 -4.77 -10.15 -10.74
CA GLU A 18 -4.58 -11.21 -11.73
C GLU A 18 -4.26 -10.64 -13.11
N THR A 19 -4.98 -9.58 -13.51
CA THR A 19 -4.72 -8.89 -14.78
C THR A 19 -3.37 -8.17 -14.77
N ALA A 20 -2.98 -7.58 -13.64
CA ALA A 20 -1.69 -6.92 -13.49
C ALA A 20 -0.52 -7.90 -13.58
N ALA A 21 -0.63 -9.08 -12.95
CA ALA A 21 0.39 -10.13 -13.02
C ALA A 21 0.54 -10.69 -14.45
N ARG A 22 -0.58 -10.99 -15.14
CA ARG A 22 -0.54 -11.40 -16.56
C ARG A 22 0.12 -10.36 -17.44
N ARG A 23 -0.25 -9.08 -17.26
CA ARG A 23 0.34 -7.99 -18.03
C ARG A 23 1.83 -7.84 -17.76
N GLN A 24 2.26 -7.97 -16.51
CA GLN A 24 3.68 -7.94 -16.18
C GLN A 24 4.43 -9.06 -16.91
N ALA A 25 3.92 -10.30 -16.88
CA ALA A 25 4.55 -11.41 -17.59
C ALA A 25 4.65 -11.16 -19.11
N MET A 26 3.60 -10.62 -19.74
CA MET A 26 3.65 -10.27 -21.17
C MET A 26 4.71 -9.20 -21.48
N ILE A 27 4.88 -8.20 -20.60
CA ILE A 27 5.91 -7.17 -20.75
C ILE A 27 7.31 -7.79 -20.58
N ASP A 28 7.51 -8.61 -19.55
CA ASP A 28 8.81 -9.19 -19.23
C ASP A 28 9.26 -10.22 -20.29
N ARG A 29 8.32 -10.97 -20.87
CA ARG A 29 8.55 -11.87 -22.01
C ARG A 29 8.75 -11.14 -23.35
N GLY A 30 8.44 -9.85 -23.41
CA GLY A 30 8.51 -9.04 -24.63
C GLY A 30 7.33 -9.25 -25.60
N ASP A 31 6.29 -9.99 -25.19
CA ASP A 31 5.05 -10.16 -25.95
C ASP A 31 4.28 -8.82 -26.05
N GLU A 32 4.24 -8.05 -24.95
CA GLU A 32 3.78 -6.66 -24.92
C GLU A 32 4.99 -5.73 -25.01
N VAL A 33 5.20 -5.12 -26.19
CA VAL A 33 6.34 -4.23 -26.41
C VAL A 33 6.11 -2.85 -25.81
N ILE A 34 7.04 -2.42 -24.96
CA ILE A 34 7.16 -1.04 -24.49
C ILE A 34 8.48 -0.47 -25.03
N VAL A 35 8.35 0.44 -26.01
CA VAL A 35 9.49 1.10 -26.67
C VAL A 35 10.32 1.85 -25.63
N GLY A 36 11.63 1.63 -25.65
CA GLY A 36 12.56 2.21 -24.68
C GLY A 36 12.68 1.40 -23.38
N VAL A 37 11.78 0.43 -23.11
CA VAL A 37 11.80 -0.36 -21.88
C VAL A 37 12.14 -1.82 -22.10
N ASN A 38 11.47 -2.58 -22.97
CA ASN A 38 11.86 -3.99 -23.25
C ASN A 38 12.34 -4.20 -24.68
N LYS A 39 12.12 -3.21 -25.56
CA LYS A 39 12.59 -3.24 -26.95
C LYS A 39 12.97 -1.84 -27.40
N TYR A 40 13.95 -1.76 -28.31
CA TYR A 40 14.46 -0.50 -28.86
C TYR A 40 14.96 0.46 -27.77
N ARG A 41 15.70 -0.07 -26.79
CA ARG A 41 16.34 0.75 -25.75
C ARG A 41 17.40 1.64 -26.37
N ALA A 42 17.46 2.89 -25.94
CA ALA A 42 18.58 3.77 -26.25
C ALA A 42 19.86 3.24 -25.57
N ALA A 43 21.02 3.54 -26.14
CA ALA A 43 22.30 3.16 -25.53
C ALA A 43 22.60 3.98 -24.27
N GLU A 44 22.08 5.21 -24.21
CA GLU A 44 22.22 6.16 -23.12
C GLU A 44 20.85 6.82 -22.87
N GLU A 45 20.56 7.13 -21.61
CA GLU A 45 19.37 7.88 -21.20
C GLU A 45 19.75 9.32 -20.88
N ASP A 46 18.94 10.28 -21.32
CA ASP A 46 19.14 11.69 -20.99
C ASP A 46 18.87 11.95 -19.50
N GLU A 47 19.66 12.82 -18.89
CA GLU A 47 19.37 13.29 -17.53
C GLU A 47 18.05 14.07 -17.51
N ILE A 48 17.16 13.68 -16.59
CA ILE A 48 15.89 14.36 -16.36
C ILE A 48 16.01 15.17 -15.07
N ASP A 49 15.66 16.45 -15.14
CA ASP A 49 15.52 17.28 -13.95
C ASP A 49 14.26 16.87 -13.17
N ILE A 50 14.46 16.35 -11.95
CA ILE A 50 13.39 15.86 -11.10
C ILE A 50 13.10 16.92 -10.04
N LEU A 51 11.82 17.28 -9.90
CA LEU A 51 11.38 18.14 -8.82
C LEU A 51 11.54 17.42 -7.47
N GLU A 52 12.53 17.83 -6.69
CA GLU A 52 12.70 17.41 -5.31
C GLU A 52 11.88 18.31 -4.37
N ILE A 53 11.09 17.70 -3.48
CA ILE A 53 10.31 18.42 -2.48
C ILE A 53 11.02 18.30 -1.13
N ASP A 54 11.45 19.43 -0.58
CA ASP A 54 11.98 19.50 0.78
C ASP A 54 10.87 19.24 1.80
N ASN A 55 10.80 18.00 2.27
CA ASN A 55 9.82 17.55 3.24
C ASN A 55 10.10 18.08 4.65
N GLU A 56 11.34 18.44 4.97
CA GLU A 56 11.73 18.92 6.29
C GLU A 56 11.18 20.33 6.49
N GLU A 57 11.39 21.21 5.51
CA GLU A 57 10.89 22.58 5.53
C GLU A 57 9.36 22.62 5.47
N VAL A 58 8.73 21.79 4.63
CA VAL A 58 7.27 21.66 4.60
C VAL A 58 6.75 21.22 5.97
N ARG A 59 7.37 20.22 6.60
CA ARG A 59 6.97 19.72 7.91
C ARG A 59 7.08 20.80 8.98
N LYS A 60 8.22 21.51 9.06
CA LYS A 60 8.41 22.62 10.02
C LYS A 60 7.34 23.69 9.84
N ALA A 61 7.07 24.10 8.60
CA ALA A 61 6.06 25.12 8.30
C ALA A 61 4.62 24.67 8.63
N GLN A 62 4.29 23.39 8.47
CA GLN A 62 2.97 22.85 8.84
C GLN A 62 2.82 22.75 10.37
N VAL A 63 3.87 22.31 11.08
CA VAL A 63 3.87 22.24 12.55
C VAL A 63 3.66 23.64 13.15
N ALA A 64 4.41 24.64 12.70
CA ALA A 64 4.26 26.01 13.17
C ALA A 64 2.84 26.58 12.94
N ARG A 65 2.23 26.26 11.80
CA ARG A 65 0.82 26.64 11.52
C ARG A 65 -0.16 25.94 12.45
N LEU A 66 0.04 24.66 12.74
CA LEU A 66 -0.82 23.92 13.66
C LEU A 66 -0.72 24.47 15.08
N GLU A 67 0.47 24.84 15.53
CA GLU A 67 0.68 25.48 16.83
C GLU A 67 -0.05 26.82 16.91
N GLU A 68 0.07 27.68 15.89
CA GLU A 68 -0.60 28.97 15.86
C GLU A 68 -2.13 28.84 15.82
N VAL A 69 -2.66 27.89 15.04
CA VAL A 69 -4.10 27.60 15.00
C VAL A 69 -4.60 27.14 16.37
N ARG A 70 -3.88 26.23 17.03
CA ARG A 70 -4.26 25.72 18.36
C ARG A 70 -4.17 26.78 19.45
N LYS A 71 -3.20 27.68 19.35
CA LYS A 71 -3.01 28.80 20.29
C LYS A 71 -4.13 29.84 20.20
N ASN A 72 -4.61 30.13 18.99
CA ASN A 72 -5.54 31.23 18.75
C ASN A 72 -7.01 30.82 18.67
N ARG A 73 -7.32 29.53 18.61
CA ARG A 73 -8.72 29.05 18.57
C ARG A 73 -9.38 29.16 19.96
N ASP A 74 -10.71 29.19 19.96
CA ASP A 74 -11.48 28.91 21.17
C ASP A 74 -11.47 27.39 21.43
N PRO A 75 -10.78 26.92 22.49
CA PRO A 75 -10.66 25.49 22.75
C PRO A 75 -12.01 24.86 23.11
N ALA A 76 -12.86 25.56 23.87
CA ALA A 76 -14.15 25.04 24.31
C ALA A 76 -15.13 24.91 23.14
N ALA A 77 -15.14 25.89 22.23
CA ALA A 77 -15.95 25.80 21.02
C ALA A 77 -15.48 24.67 20.09
N CYS A 78 -14.16 24.47 19.95
CA CYS A 78 -13.60 23.39 19.15
C CYS A 78 -13.95 22.01 19.73
N GLU A 79 -13.81 21.83 21.04
CA GLU A 79 -14.15 20.57 21.73
C GLU A 79 -15.64 20.26 21.63
N ALA A 80 -16.51 21.26 21.82
CA ALA A 80 -17.94 21.09 21.67
C ALA A 80 -18.32 20.67 20.24
N ALA A 81 -17.75 21.32 19.22
CA ALA A 81 -18.03 20.96 17.82
C ALA A 81 -17.54 19.55 17.46
N LEU A 82 -16.40 19.11 17.99
CA LEU A 82 -15.90 17.74 17.80
C LEU A 82 -16.78 16.70 18.52
N ALA A 83 -17.31 17.03 19.70
CA ALA A 83 -18.25 16.16 20.42
C ALA A 83 -19.58 16.00 19.67
N GLU A 84 -20.09 17.08 19.09
CA GLU A 84 -21.29 17.03 18.22
C GLU A 84 -21.05 16.20 16.96
N LEU A 85 -19.85 16.29 16.35
CA LEU A 85 -19.48 15.43 15.22
C LEU A 85 -19.43 13.96 15.62
N GLU A 86 -18.86 13.64 16.78
CA GLU A 86 -18.83 12.29 17.33
C GLU A 86 -20.25 11.76 17.59
N GLN A 87 -21.15 12.61 18.11
CA GLN A 87 -22.56 12.26 18.33
C GLN A 87 -23.30 12.04 17.00
N ALA A 88 -23.08 12.89 16.01
CA ALA A 88 -23.63 12.73 14.67
C ALA A 88 -23.17 11.42 14.02
N ALA A 89 -21.91 11.01 14.24
CA ALA A 89 -21.37 9.74 13.76
C ALA A 89 -22.03 8.50 14.39
N ARG A 90 -22.56 8.60 15.62
CA ARG A 90 -23.33 7.52 16.25
C ARG A 90 -24.77 7.42 15.75
N GLY A 91 -25.31 8.53 15.26
CA GLY A 91 -26.70 8.64 14.81
C GLY A 91 -26.84 8.73 13.30
N ASP A 92 -27.87 9.45 12.88
CA ASP A 92 -28.22 9.75 11.49
C ASP A 92 -28.03 11.24 11.15
N GLY A 93 -27.25 11.96 11.97
CA GLY A 93 -26.93 13.37 11.77
C GLY A 93 -26.08 13.59 10.51
N ASN A 94 -26.18 14.79 9.93
CA ASN A 94 -25.38 15.13 8.76
C ASN A 94 -23.91 15.38 9.15
N LEU A 95 -23.05 14.40 8.85
CA LEU A 95 -21.61 14.46 9.15
C LEU A 95 -20.90 15.65 8.49
N LEU A 96 -21.26 16.00 7.25
CA LEU A 96 -20.65 17.13 6.56
C LEU A 96 -20.98 18.44 7.27
N PHE A 97 -22.22 18.61 7.71
CA PHE A 97 -22.63 19.78 8.48
C PHE A 97 -21.83 19.89 9.79
N ALA A 98 -21.76 18.80 10.57
CA ALA A 98 -20.99 18.80 11.81
C ALA A 98 -19.47 19.03 11.59
N ALA A 99 -18.90 18.48 10.52
CA ALA A 99 -17.49 18.71 10.15
C ALA A 99 -17.23 20.17 9.73
N VAL A 100 -18.17 20.83 9.05
CA VAL A 100 -18.09 22.26 8.71
C VAL A 100 -18.10 23.11 9.98
N GLU A 101 -18.93 22.78 10.97
CA GLU A 101 -18.94 23.48 12.25
C GLU A 101 -17.63 23.28 13.02
N ALA A 102 -17.09 22.06 13.06
CA ALA A 102 -15.78 21.78 13.65
C ALA A 102 -14.64 22.56 12.94
N ALA A 103 -14.64 22.59 11.61
CA ALA A 103 -13.65 23.36 10.85
C ALA A 103 -13.77 24.87 11.09
N ARG A 104 -14.99 25.40 11.26
CA ARG A 104 -15.23 26.80 11.63
C ARG A 104 -14.66 27.10 13.01
N ALA A 105 -14.80 26.16 13.95
CA ALA A 105 -14.18 26.21 15.28
C ALA A 105 -12.67 25.90 15.29
N ARG A 106 -12.02 25.82 14.12
CA ARG A 106 -10.58 25.56 13.94
C ARG A 106 -10.13 24.19 14.46
N ALA A 107 -11.00 23.19 14.37
CA ALA A 107 -10.56 21.80 14.40
C ALA A 107 -9.71 21.48 13.16
N THR A 108 -8.67 20.68 13.37
CA THR A 108 -7.79 20.19 12.32
C THR A 108 -8.41 18.99 11.61
N VAL A 109 -7.92 18.66 10.41
CA VAL A 109 -8.34 17.44 9.68
C VAL A 109 -8.16 16.20 10.54
N GLY A 110 -7.04 16.09 11.26
CA GLY A 110 -6.78 14.97 12.18
C GLY A 110 -7.80 14.88 13.31
N GLU A 111 -8.15 15.99 13.96
CA GLU A 111 -9.15 15.99 15.05
C GLU A 111 -10.54 15.59 14.55
N ILE A 112 -10.96 16.09 13.37
CA ILE A 112 -12.22 15.72 12.73
C ILE A 112 -12.26 14.22 12.40
N SER A 113 -11.19 13.69 11.79
CA SER A 113 -11.07 12.27 11.48
C SER A 113 -11.09 11.41 12.75
N MET A 114 -10.36 11.81 13.80
CA MET A 114 -10.30 11.08 15.08
C MET A 114 -11.64 11.09 15.82
N ALA A 115 -12.43 12.17 15.73
CA ALA A 115 -13.77 12.21 16.31
C ALA A 115 -14.70 11.16 15.68
N MET A 116 -14.66 11.01 14.34
CA MET A 116 -15.42 9.97 13.64
C MET A 116 -14.83 8.57 13.88
N GLU A 117 -13.51 8.45 14.00
CA GLU A 117 -12.80 7.19 14.25
C GLU A 117 -13.26 6.51 15.55
N LYS A 118 -13.61 7.28 16.58
CA LYS A 118 -14.15 6.73 17.84
C LYS A 118 -15.42 5.89 17.66
N VAL A 119 -16.17 6.12 16.57
CA VAL A 119 -17.41 5.40 16.27
C VAL A 119 -17.18 4.36 15.16
N PHE A 120 -16.46 4.72 14.11
CA PHE A 120 -16.31 3.86 12.92
C PHE A 120 -15.09 2.94 12.97
N GLY A 121 -14.11 3.24 13.82
CA GLY A 121 -12.80 2.59 13.82
C GLY A 121 -11.99 2.89 12.56
N ARG A 122 -10.92 2.11 12.36
CA ARG A 122 -10.11 2.12 11.14
C ARG A 122 -10.28 0.82 10.37
N HIS A 123 -10.49 0.92 9.07
CA HIS A 123 -10.50 -0.24 8.20
C HIS A 123 -9.13 -0.91 8.19
N ARG A 124 -9.10 -2.24 8.35
CA ARG A 124 -7.93 -3.07 8.12
C ARG A 124 -8.25 -4.01 6.97
N ALA A 125 -7.46 -3.94 5.91
CA ALA A 125 -7.62 -4.80 4.76
C ALA A 125 -7.09 -6.21 5.07
N GLU A 126 -7.84 -7.24 4.66
CA GLU A 126 -7.30 -8.59 4.60
C GLU A 126 -6.38 -8.71 3.40
N ILE A 127 -5.14 -9.10 3.65
CA ILE A 127 -4.18 -9.37 2.59
C ILE A 127 -4.49 -10.73 2.00
N ARG A 128 -4.78 -10.74 0.71
CA ARG A 128 -4.82 -11.95 -0.11
C ARG A 128 -3.74 -11.82 -1.17
N THR A 129 -3.10 -12.94 -1.46
CA THR A 129 -2.08 -13.07 -2.49
C THR A 129 -2.59 -14.03 -3.55
N LEU A 130 -2.23 -13.73 -4.79
CA LEU A 130 -2.42 -14.64 -5.91
C LEU A 130 -1.16 -15.51 -6.02
N ALA A 131 -1.36 -16.73 -6.53
CA ALA A 131 -0.29 -17.63 -6.93
C ALA A 131 -0.70 -18.33 -8.22
N GLY A 132 0.29 -18.74 -9.01
CA GLY A 132 0.16 -19.45 -10.26
C GLY A 132 -0.26 -18.60 -11.46
N VAL A 133 -0.28 -17.26 -11.35
CA VAL A 133 -0.69 -16.38 -12.45
C VAL A 133 0.51 -15.94 -13.29
N TYR A 134 1.61 -15.58 -12.64
CA TYR A 134 2.82 -15.15 -13.33
C TYR A 134 3.55 -16.36 -13.92
N GLY A 135 3.75 -17.41 -13.11
CA GLY A 135 4.43 -18.64 -13.53
C GLY A 135 3.71 -19.38 -14.67
N ALA A 136 2.37 -19.35 -14.72
CA ALA A 136 1.62 -19.94 -15.84
C ALA A 136 1.94 -19.27 -17.19
N ALA A 137 2.39 -18.02 -17.20
CA ALA A 137 2.84 -17.37 -18.42
C ALA A 137 4.23 -17.84 -18.88
N TYR A 138 5.00 -18.56 -18.05
CA TYR A 138 6.33 -19.07 -18.34
C TYR A 138 6.38 -20.61 -18.43
N GLU A 139 5.22 -21.26 -18.56
CA GLU A 139 5.16 -22.72 -18.71
C GLU A 139 5.96 -23.19 -19.93
N GLY A 140 6.95 -24.06 -19.70
CA GLY A 140 7.87 -24.56 -20.72
C GLY A 140 8.99 -23.60 -21.13
N ASP A 141 9.20 -22.50 -20.38
CA ASP A 141 10.33 -21.61 -20.56
C ASP A 141 11.59 -22.16 -19.85
N GLU A 142 12.60 -22.55 -20.63
CA GLU A 142 13.84 -23.16 -20.10
C GLU A 142 14.58 -22.26 -19.10
N GLY A 143 14.50 -20.93 -19.27
CA GLY A 143 15.12 -19.95 -18.40
C GLY A 143 14.40 -19.87 -17.06
N PHE A 144 13.08 -19.82 -17.08
CA PHE A 144 12.26 -19.85 -15.87
C PHE A 144 12.45 -21.17 -15.11
N GLU A 145 12.45 -22.31 -15.80
CA GLU A 145 12.73 -23.63 -15.21
C GLU A 145 14.14 -23.74 -14.63
N ALA A 146 15.13 -23.03 -15.19
CA ALA A 146 16.47 -22.96 -14.61
C ALA A 146 16.48 -22.19 -13.29
N ILE A 147 15.77 -21.06 -13.21
CA ILE A 147 15.65 -20.27 -11.97
C ILE A 147 14.93 -21.07 -10.88
N GLN A 148 13.85 -21.79 -11.21
CA GLN A 148 13.16 -22.65 -10.26
C GLN A 148 14.09 -23.72 -9.70
N ARG A 149 14.91 -24.36 -10.54
CA ARG A 149 15.92 -25.33 -10.10
C ARG A 149 16.99 -24.71 -9.20
N GLU A 150 17.41 -23.47 -9.44
CA GLU A 150 18.34 -22.77 -8.53
C GLU A 150 17.72 -22.55 -7.14
N VAL A 151 16.42 -22.25 -7.07
CA VAL A 151 15.68 -22.11 -5.81
C VAL A 151 15.51 -23.45 -5.09
N GLU A 152 15.26 -24.52 -5.84
CA GLU A 152 15.23 -25.88 -5.28
C GLU A 152 16.58 -26.29 -4.70
N LEU A 153 17.70 -25.99 -5.40
CA LEU A 153 19.04 -26.25 -4.89
C LEU A 153 19.33 -25.46 -3.60
N PHE A 154 18.89 -24.20 -3.51
CA PHE A 154 18.97 -23.45 -2.26
C PHE A 154 18.20 -24.14 -1.13
N GLU A 155 16.99 -24.66 -1.41
CA GLU A 155 16.19 -25.39 -0.42
C GLU A 155 16.90 -26.68 0.04
N GLU A 156 17.57 -27.39 -0.86
CA GLU A 156 18.37 -28.58 -0.53
C GLU A 156 19.59 -28.24 0.33
N ASP A 157 20.30 -27.16 0.02
CA ASP A 157 21.54 -26.75 0.72
C ASP A 157 21.26 -26.13 2.09
N GLU A 158 20.23 -25.27 2.20
CA GLU A 158 19.92 -24.50 3.41
C GLU A 158 18.81 -25.16 4.27
N GLY A 159 18.15 -26.20 3.76
CA GLY A 159 17.08 -26.93 4.44
C GLY A 159 15.77 -26.15 4.55
N ARG A 160 15.63 -25.03 3.83
CA ARG A 160 14.42 -24.20 3.73
C ARG A 160 14.43 -23.39 2.44
N ARG A 161 13.26 -23.01 1.95
CA ARG A 161 13.13 -22.09 0.81
C ARG A 161 13.72 -20.72 1.12
N PRO A 162 14.21 -20.00 0.10
CA PRO A 162 14.56 -18.61 0.28
C PRO A 162 13.30 -17.82 0.64
N ARG A 163 13.38 -17.04 1.71
CA ARG A 163 12.23 -16.31 2.26
C ARG A 163 12.38 -14.81 2.00
N MET A 164 11.27 -14.14 1.69
CA MET A 164 11.25 -12.70 1.50
C MET A 164 10.03 -12.06 2.15
N LEU A 165 10.21 -10.85 2.67
CA LEU A 165 9.14 -10.01 3.20
C LEU A 165 8.98 -8.78 2.31
N VAL A 166 7.82 -8.66 1.66
CA VAL A 166 7.47 -7.49 0.86
C VAL A 166 6.73 -6.48 1.75
N VAL A 167 7.37 -5.37 2.08
CA VAL A 167 6.85 -4.35 3.02
C VAL A 167 6.40 -3.06 2.34
N LYS A 168 5.44 -2.36 2.97
CA LYS A 168 5.01 -1.01 2.61
C LYS A 168 5.11 -0.09 3.82
N LEU A 169 6.06 0.84 3.77
CA LEU A 169 6.35 1.76 4.86
C LEU A 169 5.60 3.08 4.72
N GLY A 170 5.21 3.67 5.84
CA GLY A 170 4.54 4.96 5.87
C GLY A 170 3.19 4.93 5.16
N GLN A 171 2.66 6.09 4.76
CA GLN A 171 1.29 6.20 4.22
C GLN A 171 1.16 5.79 2.74
N ASP A 172 2.16 5.14 2.15
CA ASP A 172 2.15 4.77 0.74
C ASP A 172 1.22 3.58 0.46
N GLY A 173 0.14 3.84 -0.28
CA GLY A 173 -0.85 2.85 -0.71
C GLY A 173 -0.57 2.17 -2.04
N HIS A 174 0.53 2.50 -2.75
CA HIS A 174 0.84 1.86 -4.03
C HIS A 174 1.29 0.41 -3.83
N ASP A 175 0.42 -0.56 -4.15
CA ASP A 175 0.70 -1.98 -3.91
C ASP A 175 0.81 -2.83 -5.18
N ARG A 176 0.53 -2.29 -6.38
CA ARG A 176 0.61 -3.05 -7.65
C ARG A 176 1.96 -3.76 -7.81
N GLY A 177 3.07 -3.01 -7.75
CA GLY A 177 4.41 -3.56 -7.93
C GLY A 177 4.76 -4.57 -6.83
N ALA A 178 4.47 -4.24 -5.58
CA ALA A 178 4.67 -5.14 -4.43
C ALA A 178 3.92 -6.47 -4.61
N LYS A 179 2.66 -6.43 -5.05
CA LYS A 179 1.82 -7.61 -5.28
C LYS A 179 2.30 -8.46 -6.46
N VAL A 180 2.73 -7.82 -7.54
CA VAL A 180 3.28 -8.51 -8.71
C VAL A 180 4.60 -9.21 -8.39
N ILE A 181 5.50 -8.55 -7.64
CA ILE A 181 6.73 -9.18 -7.15
C ILE A 181 6.39 -10.36 -6.23
N ALA A 182 5.47 -10.17 -5.28
CA ALA A 182 5.12 -11.22 -4.34
C ALA A 182 4.58 -12.48 -5.04
N THR A 183 3.67 -12.34 -6.02
CA THR A 183 3.15 -13.49 -6.77
C THR A 183 4.20 -14.10 -7.69
N ALA A 184 5.04 -13.30 -8.34
CA ALA A 184 6.08 -13.82 -9.24
C ALA A 184 7.13 -14.64 -8.48
N PHE A 185 7.58 -14.16 -7.32
CA PHE A 185 8.57 -14.88 -6.49
C PHE A 185 7.98 -16.13 -5.84
N ALA A 186 6.71 -16.08 -5.42
CA ALA A 186 6.00 -17.28 -4.98
C ALA A 186 5.90 -18.33 -6.10
N ASP A 187 5.64 -17.90 -7.33
CA ASP A 187 5.59 -18.79 -8.51
C ASP A 187 6.97 -19.36 -8.89
N ILE A 188 8.05 -18.65 -8.55
CA ILE A 188 9.43 -19.11 -8.71
C ILE A 188 9.82 -20.14 -7.63
N GLY A 189 9.23 -20.08 -6.43
CA GLY A 189 9.47 -21.03 -5.34
C GLY A 189 9.89 -20.42 -4.01
N PHE A 190 9.90 -19.10 -3.88
CA PHE A 190 10.18 -18.43 -2.60
C PHE A 190 9.02 -18.59 -1.62
N ASP A 191 9.37 -18.60 -0.33
CA ASP A 191 8.39 -18.34 0.72
C ASP A 191 8.22 -16.81 0.87
N VAL A 192 7.06 -16.30 0.46
CA VAL A 192 6.81 -14.86 0.38
C VAL A 192 5.79 -14.41 1.42
N ASP A 193 6.22 -13.55 2.33
CA ASP A 193 5.34 -12.81 3.23
C ASP A 193 5.05 -11.42 2.66
N VAL A 194 3.78 -11.00 2.74
CA VAL A 194 3.38 -9.65 2.33
C VAL A 194 2.90 -8.89 3.56
N GLY A 195 3.68 -7.89 3.97
CA GLY A 195 3.36 -7.04 5.11
C GLY A 195 2.11 -6.19 4.87
N PRO A 196 1.38 -5.80 5.94
CA PRO A 196 0.26 -4.89 5.83
C PRO A 196 0.69 -3.51 5.30
N LEU A 197 -0.27 -2.77 4.75
CA LEU A 197 -0.06 -1.36 4.43
C LEU A 197 0.14 -0.56 5.72
N PHE A 198 0.87 0.55 5.59
CA PHE A 198 1.00 1.58 6.61
C PHE A 198 1.86 1.22 7.83
N GLN A 199 2.80 0.28 7.66
CA GLN A 199 3.75 -0.05 8.72
C GLN A 199 4.76 1.07 8.96
N THR A 200 5.17 1.24 10.21
CA THR A 200 6.41 1.97 10.52
C THR A 200 7.64 1.13 10.19
N PRO A 201 8.83 1.74 10.03
CA PRO A 201 10.08 0.99 9.86
C PRO A 201 10.30 -0.03 11.00
N GLU A 202 9.97 0.32 12.24
CA GLU A 202 10.11 -0.54 13.41
C GLU A 202 9.15 -1.74 13.36
N GLU A 203 7.89 -1.53 12.97
CA GLU A 203 6.91 -2.60 12.80
C GLU A 203 7.32 -3.56 11.66
N ALA A 204 7.88 -3.04 10.58
CA ALA A 204 8.39 -3.85 9.47
C ALA A 204 9.64 -4.65 9.88
N ALA A 205 10.56 -4.04 10.63
CA ALA A 205 11.73 -4.73 11.16
C ALA A 205 11.33 -5.85 12.13
N GLN A 206 10.36 -5.60 13.01
CA GLN A 206 9.84 -6.63 13.91
C GLN A 206 9.18 -7.77 13.13
N ALA A 207 8.39 -7.46 12.10
CA ALA A 207 7.78 -8.47 11.25
C ALA A 207 8.81 -9.33 10.50
N ALA A 208 9.93 -8.74 10.07
CA ALA A 208 11.02 -9.48 9.44
C ALA A 208 11.66 -10.48 10.43
N VAL A 209 11.98 -10.01 11.64
CA VAL A 209 12.52 -10.87 12.73
C VAL A 209 11.54 -11.97 13.11
N ASP A 210 10.25 -11.67 13.29
CA ASP A 210 9.23 -12.64 13.67
C ASP A 210 9.02 -13.72 12.60
N ASN A 211 9.33 -13.40 11.33
CA ASN A 211 9.25 -14.32 10.20
C ASN A 211 10.60 -14.92 9.79
N ASP A 212 11.69 -14.66 10.53
CA ASP A 212 13.03 -15.18 10.19
C ASP A 212 13.46 -14.82 8.73
N VAL A 213 13.25 -13.55 8.38
CA VAL A 213 13.61 -12.91 7.11
C VAL A 213 14.60 -11.77 7.33
#